data_AF-A0A4W6D691-F1
#
_entry.id   AF-A0A4W6D691-F1
#
_cell.length_a   1.000
_cell.length_b   1.000
_cell.length_c   1.000
_cell.angle_alpha   90.00
_cell.angle_beta   90.00
_cell.angle_gamma   90.00
#
_symmetry.space_group_name_H-M   'P 1'
#
loop_
_entity.id
_entity.type
_entity.pdbx_description
1 polymer ?
#
loop_
_entity_poly.entity_id
_entity_poly.type
_entity_poly.pdbx_seq_one_letter_code
_entity_poly.pdbx_strand_id
1 'polypeptide(L)' 'LDHNPISFFSFKLLPLEEGSCGRYTLRWYFNSQAQACRPFIYSGCEGNENRFVLLEECEEVCLGKAKGMQTHTLVYVRY' A
#
# COMPACT_ATOMS: atom_id res chain seq x y z
N LEU A 1 11.10 -13.15 10.28
CA LEU A 1 10.21 -13.49 9.16
C LEU A 1 10.49 -12.47 8.07
N ASP A 2 10.82 -12.95 6.88
CA ASP A 2 11.77 -12.41 5.90
C ASP A 2 11.74 -10.90 5.59
N HIS A 3 12.69 -10.16 6.16
CA HIS A 3 13.14 -8.88 5.59
C HIS A 3 14.12 -9.13 4.44
N ASN A 4 13.67 -9.83 3.38
CA ASN A 4 14.38 -9.83 2.12
C ASN A 4 13.98 -8.54 1.37
N PRO A 5 14.88 -7.55 1.20
CA PRO A 5 14.56 -6.29 0.53
C PRO A 5 14.07 -6.48 -0.92
N ILE A 6 14.30 -7.65 -1.51
CA ILE A 6 13.84 -8.01 -2.85
C ILE A 6 12.34 -8.35 -2.87
N SER A 7 11.75 -8.91 -1.79
CA SER A 7 10.32 -9.23 -1.76
C SER A 7 9.45 -7.99 -1.52
N PHE A 8 9.94 -7.04 -0.71
CA PHE A 8 9.26 -5.77 -0.45
C PHE A 8 9.07 -4.92 -1.72
N PHE A 9 9.99 -5.06 -2.69
CA PHE A 9 9.91 -4.36 -3.97
C PHE A 9 8.91 -5.00 -4.94
N SER A 10 8.77 -6.32 -4.94
CA SER A 10 7.88 -7.03 -5.86
C SER A 10 6.40 -6.70 -5.61
N PHE A 11 6.03 -6.57 -4.34
CA PHE A 11 4.67 -6.27 -3.91
C PHE A 11 4.12 -4.94 -4.47
N LYS A 12 4.95 -3.89 -4.57
CA LYS A 12 4.55 -2.55 -5.06
C LYS A 12 4.26 -2.48 -6.56
N LEU A 13 4.56 -3.53 -7.31
CA LEU A 13 4.43 -3.54 -8.77
C LEU A 13 3.26 -4.41 -9.26
N LEU A 14 2.53 -5.04 -8.35
CA LEU A 14 1.39 -5.88 -8.72
C LEU A 14 0.26 -5.03 -9.34
N PRO A 15 -0.36 -5.50 -10.44
CA PRO A 15 -1.46 -4.81 -11.06
C PRO A 15 -2.70 -4.83 -10.16
N LEU A 16 -3.66 -3.92 -10.39
CA LEU A 16 -4.97 -4.04 -9.78
C LEU A 16 -5.68 -5.28 -10.35
N GLU A 17 -6.44 -5.97 -9.51
CA GLU A 17 -7.15 -7.19 -9.93
C GLU A 17 -8.51 -7.26 -9.23
N GLU A 18 -9.55 -6.96 -10.01
CA GLU A 18 -10.94 -6.91 -9.55
C GLU A 18 -11.50 -8.33 -9.31
N GLY A 19 -11.15 -9.29 -10.18
CA GLY A 19 -11.76 -10.62 -10.25
C GLY A 19 -13.20 -10.60 -10.79
N SER A 20 -13.88 -11.76 -10.79
CA SER A 20 -15.25 -11.86 -11.35
C SER A 20 -16.34 -12.48 -10.46
N CYS A 21 -16.22 -12.47 -9.13
CA CYS A 21 -17.19 -13.14 -8.25
C CYS A 21 -18.48 -12.39 -7.91
N GLY A 22 -18.65 -11.13 -8.35
CA GLY A 22 -19.91 -10.39 -8.21
C GLY A 22 -20.26 -9.86 -6.81
N ARG A 23 -19.35 -9.95 -5.84
CA ARG A 23 -19.46 -9.34 -4.50
C ARG A 23 -18.62 -8.07 -4.42
N TYR A 24 -19.14 -7.01 -5.02
CA TYR A 24 -18.40 -5.75 -5.17
C TYR A 24 -18.19 -5.03 -3.84
N THR A 25 -16.93 -4.79 -3.51
CA THR A 25 -16.51 -4.01 -2.34
C THR A 25 -15.47 -2.98 -2.75
N LEU A 26 -15.50 -1.80 -2.12
CA LEU A 26 -14.48 -0.78 -2.32
C LEU A 26 -13.19 -1.21 -1.60
N ARG A 27 -12.07 -1.13 -2.30
CA ARG A 27 -10.73 -1.41 -1.78
C ARG A 27 -9.73 -0.38 -2.28
N TRP A 28 -8.54 -0.37 -1.71
CA TRP A 28 -7.44 0.48 -2.12
C TRP A 28 -6.32 -0.35 -2.74
N TYR A 29 -5.71 0.14 -3.80
CA TYR A 29 -4.52 -0.47 -4.39
C TYR A 29 -3.47 0.61 -4.63
N PHE A 30 -2.22 0.22 -4.65
CA PHE A 30 -1.12 1.08 -5.03
C PHE A 30 -0.97 1.12 -6.55
N ASN A 31 -1.10 2.33 -7.10
CA ASN A 31 -0.85 2.59 -8.52
C ASN A 31 0.60 3.04 -8.70
N SER A 32 1.42 2.15 -9.26
CA SER A 32 2.86 2.41 -9.48
C SER A 32 3.12 3.49 -10.54
N GLN A 33 2.22 3.71 -11.50
CA GLN A 33 2.37 4.79 -12.49
C GLN A 33 2.14 6.17 -11.85
N ALA A 34 1.12 6.27 -10.99
CA ALA A 34 0.80 7.49 -10.27
C ALA A 34 1.61 7.67 -8.98
N GLN A 35 2.34 6.63 -8.55
CA GLN A 35 3.01 6.55 -7.24
C GLN A 35 2.05 6.92 -6.09
N ALA A 36 0.81 6.43 -6.14
CA ALA A 36 -0.24 6.79 -5.19
C ALA A 36 -1.23 5.64 -4.97
N CYS A 37 -1.79 5.57 -3.76
CA CYS A 37 -2.90 4.68 -3.45
C CYS A 37 -4.21 5.22 -4.02
N ARG A 38 -4.96 4.38 -4.72
CA ARG A 38 -6.22 4.73 -5.37
C ARG A 38 -7.32 3.72 -5.03
N PRO A 39 -8.59 4.16 -4.99
CA PRO A 39 -9.70 3.24 -4.77
C PRO A 39 -9.96 2.40 -6.03
N PHE A 40 -10.40 1.16 -5.85
CA PHE A 40 -10.89 0.28 -6.90
C PHE A 40 -12.01 -0.63 -6.38
N ILE A 41 -12.75 -1.23 -7.30
CA ILE A 41 -13.79 -2.21 -6.97
C ILE A 41 -13.16 -3.60 -7.00
N TYR A 42 -13.39 -4.37 -5.94
CA TYR A 42 -13.01 -5.77 -5.83
C TYR A 42 -14.26 -6.64 -5.83
N SER A 43 -14.31 -7.62 -6.73
CA SER A 43 -15.45 -8.52 -6.95
C SER A 43 -15.65 -9.56 -5.83
N GLY A 44 -14.76 -9.61 -4.83
CA GLY A 44 -14.89 -10.50 -3.68
C GLY A 44 -14.12 -11.82 -3.77
N CYS A 45 -13.47 -12.13 -4.89
CA CYS A 45 -12.55 -13.26 -5.04
C CYS A 45 -11.40 -12.94 -5.98
N GLU A 46 -10.45 -13.88 -6.10
CA GLU A 46 -9.23 -13.73 -6.89
C GLU A 46 -8.42 -12.52 -6.40
N GLY A 47 -7.65 -11.91 -7.28
CA GLY A 47 -6.83 -10.79 -6.91
C GLY A 47 -5.49 -11.21 -6.34
N ASN A 48 -4.68 -10.19 -6.15
CA ASN A 48 -3.38 -10.29 -5.53
C ASN A 48 -3.33 -9.47 -4.23
N GLU A 49 -2.14 -9.39 -3.63
CA GLU A 49 -1.97 -8.75 -2.34
C GLU A 49 -1.96 -7.21 -2.41
N ASN A 50 -1.94 -6.59 -3.60
CA ASN A 50 -2.10 -5.15 -3.79
C ASN A 50 -3.57 -4.73 -3.64
N ARG A 51 -4.14 -5.02 -2.46
CA ARG A 51 -5.53 -4.78 -2.10
C ARG A 51 -5.66 -4.56 -0.60
N PHE A 52 -5.97 -3.32 -0.23
CA PHE A 52 -6.09 -2.86 1.14
C PHE A 52 -7.52 -2.45 1.45
N VAL A 53 -7.88 -2.49 2.74
CA VAL A 53 -9.21 -2.06 3.19
C VAL A 53 -9.20 -0.56 3.43
N LEU A 54 -8.10 -0.03 3.97
CA LEU A 54 -7.94 1.38 4.29
C LEU A 54 -6.90 2.04 3.37
N LEU A 55 -7.05 3.34 3.14
CA LEU A 55 -6.08 4.13 2.40
C LEU A 55 -4.75 4.16 3.15
N GLU A 56 -4.80 4.33 4.47
CA GLU A 56 -3.65 4.40 5.35
C GLU A 56 -2.78 3.15 5.27
N GLU A 57 -3.40 1.97 5.28
CA GLU A 57 -2.68 0.69 5.14
C GLU A 57 -1.89 0.65 3.83
N CYS A 58 -2.53 1.05 2.73
CA CYS A 58 -1.87 1.13 1.43
C CYS A 58 -0.69 2.13 1.44
N GLU A 59 -0.89 3.32 2.02
CA GLU A 59 0.16 4.34 2.08
C GLU A 59 1.32 3.93 3.01
N GLU A 60 1.04 3.26 4.11
CA GLU A 60 2.06 2.74 5.02
C GLU A 60 2.91 1.66 4.35
N VAL A 61 2.26 0.68 3.72
CA VAL A 61 2.95 -0.43 3.05
C VAL A 61 3.70 0.05 1.80
N CYS A 62 3.10 0.90 0.97
CA CYS A 62 3.64 1.23 -0.34
C CYS A 62 4.42 2.55 -0.38
N LEU A 63 4.05 3.53 0.45
CA LEU A 63 4.71 4.85 0.48
C LEU A 63 5.56 5.08 1.75
N GLY A 64 5.48 4.18 2.74
CA GLY A 64 6.22 4.33 4.00
C GLY A 64 5.71 5.48 4.87
N LYS A 65 4.45 5.91 4.69
CA LYS A 65 3.84 6.98 5.49
C LYS A 65 3.36 6.45 6.84
N ALA A 66 4.27 6.09 7.74
CA ALA A 66 3.93 5.59 9.08
C ALA A 66 3.10 6.64 9.86
N LYS A 67 1.89 6.29 10.32
CA LYS A 67 1.20 7.10 11.34
C LYS A 67 2.04 7.11 12.62
N GLY A 68 2.61 8.27 12.92
CA GLY A 68 3.20 8.52 14.24
C GLY A 68 4.71 8.31 14.36
N MET A 69 5.48 8.25 13.27
CA MET A 69 6.86 8.70 13.37
C MET A 69 6.85 10.23 13.32
N GLN A 70 6.66 10.85 14.50
CA GLN A 70 7.16 12.20 14.68
C GLN A 70 8.59 12.18 14.15
N THR A 71 8.84 12.93 13.09
CA THR A 71 10.20 13.30 12.75
C THR A 71 10.69 14.08 13.96
N HIS A 72 11.36 13.40 14.90
CA HIS A 72 12.48 14.02 15.58
C HIS A 72 13.48 14.30 14.46
N THR A 73 13.21 15.39 13.72
CA THR A 73 14.23 16.16 13.05
C THR A 73 15.37 16.19 14.03
N LEU A 74 16.55 15.73 13.61
CA LEU A 74 17.78 16.10 14.26
C LEU A 74 17.87 17.63 14.16
N VAL A 75 17.12 18.33 15.02
CA VAL A 75 17.36 19.73 15.29
C VAL A 75 18.63 19.68 16.10
N TYR A 76 19.75 19.76 15.38
CA TYR A 76 20.99 20.29 15.90
C TYR A 76 20.64 21.56 16.67
N VAL A 77 20.51 21.46 17.99
CA VAL A 77 20.68 22.62 18.85
C VAL A 77 22.00 22.38 19.56
N ARG A 78 23.05 22.97 18.97
CA ARG A 78 24.32 23.16 19.66
C ARG A 78 24.08 24.12 20.83
N TYR A 79 24.45 23.69 22.01
CA TYR A 79 25.02 24.55 23.05
C TYR A 79 26.16 23.77 23.71
#